data_AF-A0A7S2YPU6-F1
#
_entry.id   AF-A0A7S2YPU6-F1
#
_cell.length_a   1.000
_cell.length_b   1.000
_cell.length_c   1.000
_cell.angle_alpha   90.00
_cell.angle_beta   90.00
_cell.angle_gamma   90.00
#
_symmetry.space_group_name_H-M   'P 1'
#
loop_
_entity.id
_entity.type
_entity.pdbx_description
1 polymer ?
#
loop_
_entity_poly.entity_id
_entity_poly.type
_entity_poly.pdbx_seq_one_letter_code
_entity_poly.pdbx_strand_id
1 'polypeptide(L)'
;MIDRAVLGVPGTPFAKVMTRSLAFSDYDSLLLMNFKNNRHVRMVIGLVQMAWDSTEGSGFLAEPVNEPSPPILIQAGLGDATVPTGAAEALARGFGARVLPNRPRDIYGLNETVEIRPGNAQMGDVVLTEFLFEKEFAMLPKNDVFGVDNGVHVCLRIDHMAIEQIKVFVTTGEILDICEEDQCIRESIGC
;
A
#
# COMPACT_ATOMS: atom_id res chain seq x y z
N MET A 1 -18.08 14.95 -8.54
CA MET A 1 -16.99 15.07 -7.55
C MET A 1 -16.86 13.70 -6.89
N ILE A 2 -15.65 13.27 -6.51
CA ILE A 2 -15.47 12.00 -5.78
C ILE A 2 -15.65 12.31 -4.30
N ASP A 3 -16.60 11.64 -3.64
CA ASP A 3 -16.91 11.94 -2.23
C ASP A 3 -15.97 11.22 -1.26
N ARG A 4 -15.47 10.03 -1.65
CA ARG A 4 -14.61 9.12 -0.88
C ARG A 4 -13.79 8.27 -1.84
N ALA A 5 -12.56 7.92 -1.48
CA ALA A 5 -11.70 7.07 -2.31
C ALA A 5 -11.11 5.90 -1.51
N VAL A 6 -11.03 4.73 -2.15
CA VAL A 6 -10.37 3.55 -1.60
C VAL A 6 -9.17 3.21 -2.48
N LEU A 7 -8.01 3.08 -1.87
CA LEU A 7 -6.78 2.61 -2.50
C LEU A 7 -6.47 1.21 -1.96
N GLY A 8 -6.86 0.18 -2.71
CA GLY A 8 -6.59 -1.22 -2.36
C GLY A 8 -5.26 -1.68 -2.93
N VAL A 9 -4.37 -2.17 -2.07
CA VAL A 9 -2.99 -2.61 -2.38
C VAL A 9 -2.20 -1.61 -3.24
N PRO A 10 -2.14 -0.31 -2.88
CA PRO A 10 -1.44 0.69 -3.68
C PRO A 10 0.06 0.71 -3.35
N GLY A 11 0.85 1.40 -4.17
CA GLY A 11 2.25 1.66 -3.85
C GLY A 11 2.88 2.72 -4.74
N THR A 12 3.80 3.49 -4.16
CA THR A 12 4.61 4.51 -4.86
C THR A 12 5.99 4.64 -4.19
N PRO A 13 7.03 5.19 -4.86
CA PRO A 13 7.14 5.42 -6.30
C PRO A 13 7.23 4.11 -7.07
N PHE A 14 6.91 4.13 -8.36
CA PHE A 14 7.08 2.98 -9.26
C PHE A 14 8.51 2.46 -9.27
N ALA A 15 9.53 3.30 -9.14
CA ALA A 15 10.91 2.85 -8.98
C ALA A 15 11.12 1.92 -7.77
N LYS A 16 10.30 2.07 -6.72
CA LYS A 16 10.28 1.16 -5.57
C LYS A 16 9.38 -0.06 -5.81
N VAL A 17 8.21 0.13 -6.42
CA VAL A 17 7.26 -0.96 -6.70
C VAL A 17 7.85 -1.93 -7.72
N MET A 18 8.21 -1.45 -8.91
CA MET A 18 8.66 -2.25 -10.05
C MET A 18 9.84 -3.16 -9.69
N THR A 19 10.88 -2.61 -9.06
CA THR A 19 12.11 -3.38 -8.74
C THR A 19 11.93 -4.45 -7.66
N ARG A 20 10.72 -4.58 -7.10
CA ARG A 20 10.36 -5.57 -6.08
C ARG A 20 9.04 -6.29 -6.40
N SER A 21 8.42 -5.99 -7.55
CA SER A 21 7.12 -6.50 -7.95
C SER A 21 7.27 -7.72 -8.84
N LEU A 22 6.59 -8.81 -8.52
CA LEU A 22 6.44 -9.95 -9.42
C LEU A 22 5.88 -9.56 -10.80
N ALA A 23 4.98 -8.57 -10.86
CA ALA A 23 4.41 -8.07 -12.11
C ALA A 23 5.43 -7.36 -13.03
N PHE A 24 6.64 -7.08 -12.52
CA PHE A 24 7.73 -6.47 -13.28
C PHE A 24 8.78 -7.48 -13.74
N SER A 25 8.72 -8.74 -13.32
CA SER A 25 9.78 -9.74 -13.57
C SER A 25 10.10 -9.96 -15.05
N ASP A 26 9.08 -9.96 -15.93
CA ASP A 26 9.28 -10.06 -17.38
C ASP A 26 9.93 -8.80 -17.97
N TYR A 27 9.53 -7.62 -17.51
CA TYR A 27 10.13 -6.35 -17.94
C TYR A 27 11.58 -6.21 -17.47
N ASP A 28 11.89 -6.66 -16.26
CA ASP A 28 13.25 -6.74 -15.74
C ASP A 28 14.12 -7.62 -16.63
N SER A 29 13.61 -8.78 -17.05
CA SER A 29 14.30 -9.70 -17.97
C SER A 29 14.62 -9.04 -19.31
N LEU A 30 13.71 -8.21 -19.84
CA LEU A 30 13.97 -7.43 -21.06
C LEU A 30 15.02 -6.33 -20.85
N LEU A 31 14.97 -5.62 -19.71
CA LEU A 31 15.94 -4.59 -19.37
C LEU A 31 17.34 -5.19 -19.19
N LEU A 32 17.44 -6.37 -18.60
CA LEU A 32 18.70 -7.10 -18.43
C LEU A 32 19.34 -7.55 -19.76
N MET A 33 18.62 -7.51 -20.89
CA MET A 33 19.27 -7.67 -22.20
C MET A 33 20.20 -6.50 -22.55
N ASN A 34 19.97 -5.33 -21.97
CA ASN A 34 20.73 -4.10 -22.22
C ASN A 34 21.55 -3.64 -20.99
N PHE A 35 21.27 -4.18 -19.79
CA PHE A 35 21.92 -3.80 -18.55
C PHE A 35 22.60 -4.98 -17.85
N LYS A 36 23.76 -4.74 -17.24
CA LYS A 36 24.62 -5.82 -16.69
C LYS A 36 24.03 -6.55 -15.49
N ASN A 37 23.19 -5.89 -14.69
CA ASN A 37 22.60 -6.42 -13.46
C ASN A 37 21.46 -5.52 -12.98
N ASN A 38 20.70 -6.00 -11.99
CA ASN A 38 19.55 -5.30 -11.40
C ASN A 38 19.91 -3.95 -10.75
N ARG A 39 21.18 -3.74 -10.35
CA ARG A 39 21.64 -2.42 -9.90
C ARG A 39 21.57 -1.41 -11.03
N HIS A 40 21.98 -1.78 -12.25
CA HIS A 40 21.88 -0.91 -13.42
C HIS A 40 20.43 -0.67 -13.82
N VAL A 41 19.59 -1.72 -13.80
CA VAL A 41 18.15 -1.59 -14.04
C VAL A 41 17.52 -0.61 -13.06
N ARG A 42 17.83 -0.72 -11.77
CA ARG A 42 17.30 0.17 -10.73
C ARG A 42 17.74 1.62 -10.90
N MET A 43 18.97 1.87 -11.32
CA MET A 43 19.43 3.23 -11.65
C MET A 43 18.64 3.82 -12.82
N VAL A 44 18.43 3.02 -13.87
CA VAL A 44 17.68 3.46 -15.07
C VAL A 44 16.23 3.73 -14.73
N ILE A 45 15.56 2.82 -14.03
CA ILE A 45 14.18 3.00 -13.58
C ILE A 45 14.06 4.23 -12.69
N GLY A 46 15.03 4.49 -11.80
CA GLY A 46 15.08 5.72 -11.01
C GLY A 46 15.23 7.00 -11.85
N LEU A 47 15.96 6.96 -12.96
CA LEU A 47 16.06 8.10 -13.88
C LEU A 47 14.76 8.31 -14.68
N VAL A 48 14.13 7.22 -15.13
CA VAL A 48 12.88 7.28 -15.90
C VAL A 48 11.70 7.67 -15.01
N GLN A 49 11.74 7.36 -13.71
CA GLN A 49 10.72 7.73 -12.72
C GLN A 49 10.31 9.20 -12.82
N MET A 50 11.28 10.10 -12.96
CA MET A 50 11.05 11.55 -13.08
C MET A 50 10.13 11.92 -14.26
N ALA A 51 10.06 11.09 -15.30
CA ALA A 51 9.23 11.35 -16.48
C ALA A 51 7.74 11.08 -16.25
N TRP A 52 7.38 10.28 -15.24
CA TRP A 52 5.98 9.93 -14.91
C TRP A 52 5.58 10.30 -13.49
N ASP A 53 6.42 11.04 -12.75
CA ASP A 53 6.17 11.41 -11.36
C ASP A 53 4.81 12.11 -11.18
N SER A 54 4.43 12.97 -12.13
CA SER A 54 3.16 13.71 -12.11
C SER A 54 1.93 12.87 -12.48
N THR A 55 2.14 11.63 -12.94
CA THR A 55 1.07 10.74 -13.43
C THR A 55 0.86 9.51 -12.56
N GLU A 56 1.65 9.34 -11.50
CA GLU A 56 1.51 8.28 -10.51
C GLU A 56 1.50 8.85 -9.08
N GLY A 57 1.48 7.97 -8.07
CA GLY A 57 1.38 8.36 -6.67
C GLY A 57 2.54 9.21 -6.16
N SER A 58 3.67 9.24 -6.88
CA SER A 58 4.89 9.94 -6.45
C SER A 58 4.73 11.45 -6.42
N GLY A 59 3.81 12.01 -7.20
CA GLY A 59 3.45 13.43 -7.13
C GLY A 59 2.89 13.83 -5.77
N PHE A 60 2.30 12.89 -5.02
CA PHE A 60 1.81 13.09 -3.66
C PHE A 60 2.90 12.93 -2.59
N LEU A 61 4.14 12.60 -2.96
CA LEU A 61 5.27 12.49 -2.02
C LEU A 61 5.96 13.84 -1.78
N ALA A 62 5.69 14.85 -2.61
CA ALA A 62 6.12 16.21 -2.36
C ALA A 62 5.34 16.82 -1.18
N GLU A 63 5.83 17.92 -0.60
CA GLU A 63 5.17 18.62 0.51
C GLU A 63 3.66 18.78 0.28
N PRO A 64 2.86 18.71 1.37
CA PRO A 64 1.50 18.20 1.32
C PRO A 64 0.68 18.86 0.22
N VAL A 65 0.00 18.00 -0.54
CA VAL A 65 -0.96 18.43 -1.56
C VAL A 65 -2.00 19.29 -0.86
N ASN A 66 -1.92 20.61 -1.07
CA ASN A 66 -2.84 21.59 -0.49
C ASN A 66 -4.20 21.59 -1.19
N GLU A 67 -4.37 20.76 -2.21
CA GLU A 67 -5.68 20.53 -2.81
C GLU A 67 -6.52 19.65 -1.88
N PRO A 68 -7.78 20.02 -1.62
CA PRO A 68 -8.65 19.23 -0.78
C PRO A 68 -8.86 17.84 -1.38
N SER A 69 -8.32 16.80 -0.74
CA SER A 69 -8.60 15.41 -1.11
C SER A 69 -9.91 14.95 -0.48
N PRO A 70 -10.69 14.08 -1.14
CA PRO A 70 -11.74 13.36 -0.42
C PRO A 70 -11.11 12.54 0.70
N PRO A 71 -11.89 12.07 1.68
CA PRO A 71 -11.44 11.02 2.57
C PRO A 71 -10.88 9.82 1.79
N ILE A 72 -9.74 9.28 2.23
CA ILE A 72 -9.07 8.16 1.57
C ILE A 72 -8.83 7.02 2.57
N LEU A 73 -9.30 5.83 2.21
CA LEU A 73 -8.94 4.59 2.88
C LEU A 73 -7.86 3.86 2.08
N ILE A 74 -6.70 3.64 2.68
CA ILE A 74 -5.60 2.87 2.11
C ILE A 74 -5.56 1.50 2.78
N GLN A 75 -5.53 0.43 1.99
CA GLN A 75 -5.37 -0.94 2.50
C GLN A 75 -4.14 -1.59 1.88
N ALA A 76 -3.23 -2.12 2.71
CA ALA A 76 -2.01 -2.76 2.26
C ALA A 76 -1.77 -4.11 2.97
N GLY A 77 -1.20 -5.07 2.24
CA GLY A 77 -0.88 -6.40 2.78
C GLY A 77 0.61 -6.49 3.10
N LEU A 78 0.97 -6.78 4.34
CA LEU A 78 2.30 -7.27 4.65
C LEU A 78 2.40 -8.70 4.14
N GLY A 79 3.38 -8.93 3.27
CA GLY A 79 3.54 -10.20 2.56
C GLY A 79 3.22 -10.09 1.08
N ASP A 80 2.70 -8.96 0.59
CA ASP A 80 2.42 -8.79 -0.84
C ASP A 80 3.72 -8.81 -1.68
N ALA A 81 3.87 -9.85 -2.51
CA ALA A 81 5.00 -10.02 -3.42
C ALA A 81 4.84 -9.26 -4.76
N THR A 82 3.67 -8.69 -5.01
CA THR A 82 3.36 -7.86 -6.18
C THR A 82 3.51 -6.38 -5.87
N VAL A 83 3.06 -5.92 -4.72
CA VAL A 83 3.21 -4.53 -4.29
C VAL A 83 3.87 -4.48 -2.92
N PRO A 84 5.14 -4.04 -2.82
CA PRO A 84 5.83 -3.98 -1.54
C PRO A 84 5.09 -3.04 -0.57
N THR A 85 4.79 -3.51 0.64
CA THR A 85 4.06 -2.73 1.66
C THR A 85 4.74 -1.39 1.95
N GLY A 86 6.07 -1.36 1.96
CA GLY A 86 6.80 -0.10 2.15
C GLY A 86 6.56 0.96 1.06
N ALA A 87 6.05 0.58 -0.12
CA ALA A 87 5.60 1.52 -1.16
C ALA A 87 4.20 2.07 -0.85
N ALA A 88 3.31 1.26 -0.26
CA ALA A 88 2.03 1.72 0.27
C ALA A 88 2.24 2.70 1.43
N GLU A 89 3.15 2.38 2.36
CA GLU A 89 3.49 3.29 3.45
C GLU A 89 4.11 4.61 2.98
N ALA A 90 4.88 4.59 1.89
CA ALA A 90 5.44 5.82 1.31
C ALA A 90 4.30 6.71 0.81
N LEU A 91 3.33 6.13 0.11
CA LEU A 91 2.11 6.83 -0.31
C LEU A 91 1.35 7.39 0.91
N ALA A 92 1.14 6.56 1.93
CA ALA A 92 0.45 6.95 3.16
C ALA A 92 1.14 8.14 3.85
N ARG A 93 2.48 8.15 3.92
CA ARG A 93 3.25 9.29 4.45
C ARG A 93 3.08 10.55 3.60
N GLY A 94 3.10 10.43 2.27
CA GLY A 94 2.87 11.56 1.35
C GLY A 94 1.49 12.20 1.56
N PHE A 95 0.47 11.38 1.80
CA PHE A 95 -0.87 11.84 2.14
C PHE A 95 -1.04 12.35 3.58
N GLY A 96 -0.02 12.26 4.44
CA GLY A 96 -0.18 12.58 5.86
C GLY A 96 -1.16 11.64 6.58
N ALA A 97 -1.23 10.39 6.14
CA ALA A 97 -2.17 9.41 6.67
C ALA A 97 -1.99 9.15 8.17
N ARG A 98 -3.08 8.71 8.80
CA ARG A 98 -3.09 8.19 10.16
C ARG A 98 -3.25 6.67 10.13
N VAL A 99 -2.92 6.01 11.23
CA VAL A 99 -3.08 4.56 11.40
C VAL A 99 -4.03 4.26 12.55
N LEU A 100 -4.73 3.14 12.47
CA LEU A 100 -5.65 2.67 13.51
C LEU A 100 -4.86 2.05 14.68
N PRO A 101 -5.42 2.05 15.91
CA PRO A 101 -4.70 1.61 17.10
C PRO A 101 -4.38 0.11 17.07
N ASN A 102 -5.29 -0.75 16.59
CA ASN A 102 -5.12 -2.21 16.65
C ASN A 102 -4.35 -2.80 15.46
N ARG A 103 -3.41 -2.03 14.89
CA ARG A 103 -2.55 -2.44 13.76
C ARG A 103 -1.59 -3.59 14.13
N PRO A 104 -1.15 -4.42 13.16
CA PRO A 104 -0.24 -5.55 13.42
C PRO A 104 1.18 -5.13 13.81
N ARG A 105 1.59 -3.89 13.49
CA ARG A 105 2.89 -3.30 13.86
C ARG A 105 2.85 -1.79 13.82
N ASP A 106 3.83 -1.16 14.45
CA ASP A 106 4.08 0.27 14.26
C ASP A 106 4.64 0.59 12.88
N ILE A 107 4.18 1.72 12.34
CA ILE A 107 4.57 2.23 11.02
C ILE A 107 5.31 3.55 11.22
N TYR A 108 6.58 3.56 10.82
CA TYR A 108 7.42 4.75 10.97
C TYR A 108 6.83 5.96 10.21
N GLY A 109 6.75 7.09 10.90
CA GLY A 109 6.34 8.38 10.33
C GLY A 109 4.84 8.54 10.13
N LEU A 110 4.00 7.65 10.65
CA LEU A 110 2.54 7.81 10.70
C LEU A 110 2.06 7.89 12.15
N ASN A 111 1.13 8.82 12.40
CA ASN A 111 0.55 8.99 13.73
C ASN A 111 -0.69 8.11 13.89
N GLU A 112 -0.91 7.63 15.11
CA GLU A 112 -2.13 6.93 15.48
C GLU A 112 -3.33 7.89 15.51
N THR A 113 -4.50 7.39 15.14
CA THR A 113 -5.78 8.09 15.32
C THR A 113 -6.74 7.31 16.18
N VAL A 114 -7.51 8.03 17.00
CA VAL A 114 -8.72 7.49 17.62
C VAL A 114 -9.84 7.60 16.59
N GLU A 115 -10.50 6.49 16.28
CA GLU A 115 -11.49 6.23 15.22
C GLU A 115 -12.27 7.41 14.63
N ILE A 116 -12.42 7.37 13.30
CA ILE A 116 -13.26 8.29 12.53
C ILE A 116 -14.68 7.71 12.43
N ARG A 117 -15.54 8.05 13.40
CA ARG A 117 -16.97 7.65 13.55
C ARG A 117 -17.88 8.06 12.36
N PRO A 118 -19.18 7.66 12.30
CA PRO A 118 -20.07 8.01 11.20
C PRO A 118 -20.14 9.53 10.97
N GLY A 119 -19.82 9.96 9.76
CA GLY A 119 -19.78 11.39 9.40
C GLY A 119 -18.57 12.17 9.92
N ASN A 120 -17.57 11.51 10.53
CA ASN A 120 -16.36 12.19 11.00
C ASN A 120 -15.24 12.27 9.96
N ALA A 121 -15.28 11.51 8.86
CA ALA A 121 -14.23 11.60 7.85
C ALA A 121 -14.38 12.92 7.10
N GLN A 122 -13.47 13.85 7.40
CA GLN A 122 -13.44 15.17 6.81
C GLN A 122 -12.60 15.16 5.53
N MET A 123 -12.81 16.18 4.71
CA MET A 123 -11.93 16.47 3.59
C MET A 123 -10.47 16.48 4.08
N GLY A 124 -9.59 15.72 3.42
CA GLY A 124 -8.19 15.54 3.83
C GLY A 124 -7.92 14.37 4.78
N ASP A 125 -8.94 13.66 5.29
CA ASP A 125 -8.70 12.50 6.15
C ASP A 125 -8.21 11.30 5.35
N VAL A 126 -7.01 10.83 5.68
CA VAL A 126 -6.43 9.62 5.08
C VAL A 126 -6.07 8.63 6.18
N VAL A 127 -6.49 7.37 6.04
CA VAL A 127 -6.18 6.29 6.98
C VAL A 127 -5.56 5.11 6.24
N LEU A 128 -4.50 4.54 6.82
CA LEU A 128 -3.88 3.31 6.39
C LEU A 128 -4.27 2.15 7.33
N THR A 129 -4.80 1.08 6.74
CA THR A 129 -4.99 -0.23 7.38
C THR A 129 -4.02 -1.23 6.77
N GLU A 130 -3.22 -1.89 7.60
CA GLU A 130 -2.31 -2.96 7.17
C GLU A 130 -2.79 -4.33 7.66
N PHE A 131 -2.70 -5.35 6.79
CA PHE A 131 -3.01 -6.74 7.12
C PHE A 131 -1.75 -7.59 7.07
N LEU A 132 -1.44 -8.31 8.14
CA LEU A 132 -0.27 -9.17 8.21
C LEU A 132 -0.60 -10.60 7.77
N PHE A 133 -0.02 -11.05 6.65
CA PHE A 133 -0.04 -12.46 6.25
C PHE A 133 1.27 -13.11 6.73
N GLU A 134 1.28 -13.71 7.92
CA GLU A 134 2.51 -14.06 8.65
C GLU A 134 3.44 -14.98 7.85
N LYS A 135 2.88 -16.08 7.33
CA LYS A 135 3.63 -17.06 6.55
C LYS A 135 4.19 -16.42 5.28
N GLU A 136 3.38 -15.67 4.56
CA GLU A 136 3.77 -15.04 3.30
C GLU A 136 4.78 -13.92 3.49
N PHE A 137 4.64 -13.13 4.56
CA PHE A 137 5.60 -12.11 4.96
C PHE A 137 6.96 -12.70 5.29
N ALA A 138 7.00 -13.82 6.02
CA ALA A 138 8.24 -14.53 6.33
C ALA A 138 8.95 -15.12 5.09
N MET A 139 8.20 -15.41 4.02
CA MET A 139 8.73 -15.93 2.75
C MET A 139 9.28 -14.85 1.81
N LEU A 140 9.05 -13.56 2.09
CA LEU A 140 9.53 -12.50 1.21
C LEU A 140 11.07 -12.49 1.13
N PRO A 141 11.65 -12.34 -0.08
CA PRO A 141 13.09 -12.35 -0.26
C PRO A 141 13.75 -11.13 0.39
N LYS A 142 14.85 -11.37 1.12
CA LYS A 142 15.66 -10.31 1.74
C LYS A 142 16.71 -9.71 0.80
N ASN A 143 16.98 -10.40 -0.32
CA ASN A 143 18.02 -10.04 -1.29
C ASN A 143 17.38 -9.56 -2.60
N ASP A 144 18.20 -9.27 -3.60
CA ASP A 144 17.75 -8.74 -4.87
C ASP A 144 17.19 -9.81 -5.83
N VAL A 145 16.22 -10.56 -5.34
CA VAL A 145 15.47 -11.57 -6.09
C VAL A 145 13.99 -11.22 -5.99
N PHE A 146 13.22 -11.53 -7.04
CA PHE A 146 11.77 -11.45 -6.96
C PHE A 146 11.23 -12.49 -5.97
N GLY A 147 10.09 -12.16 -5.35
CA GLY A 147 9.36 -13.14 -4.54
C GLY A 147 8.80 -14.27 -5.41
N VAL A 148 8.10 -15.20 -4.76
CA VAL A 148 7.19 -16.11 -5.46
C VAL A 148 5.78 -15.59 -5.29
N ASP A 149 4.91 -15.81 -6.27
CA ASP A 149 3.50 -15.45 -6.10
C ASP A 149 2.95 -16.21 -4.90
N ASN A 150 2.41 -15.44 -3.97
CA ASN A 150 1.92 -15.91 -2.69
C ASN A 150 0.46 -15.49 -2.46
N GLY A 151 -0.23 -15.01 -3.49
CA GLY A 151 -1.67 -14.72 -3.46
C GLY A 151 -2.09 -13.48 -2.65
N VAL A 152 -1.23 -12.95 -1.77
CA VAL A 152 -1.56 -11.85 -0.84
C VAL A 152 -2.21 -10.66 -1.54
N HIS A 153 -1.73 -10.30 -2.74
CA HIS A 153 -2.24 -9.18 -3.53
C HIS A 153 -3.75 -9.28 -3.82
N VAL A 154 -4.21 -10.49 -4.17
CA VAL A 154 -5.64 -10.76 -4.44
C VAL A 154 -6.36 -11.02 -3.14
N CYS A 155 -5.76 -11.78 -2.23
CA CYS A 155 -6.34 -12.18 -0.97
C CYS A 155 -6.79 -11.00 -0.11
N LEU A 156 -5.98 -9.94 -0.01
CA LEU A 156 -6.39 -8.75 0.71
C LEU A 156 -7.64 -8.10 0.09
N ARG A 157 -7.79 -8.12 -1.23
CA ARG A 157 -8.97 -7.53 -1.91
C ARG A 157 -10.25 -8.31 -1.66
N ILE A 158 -10.15 -9.57 -1.24
CA ILE A 158 -11.28 -10.45 -0.95
C ILE A 158 -11.38 -10.85 0.53
N ASP A 159 -10.52 -10.29 1.38
CA ASP A 159 -10.61 -10.49 2.83
C ASP A 159 -11.92 -9.90 3.35
N HIS A 160 -12.65 -10.69 4.13
CA HIS A 160 -13.98 -10.30 4.60
C HIS A 160 -13.97 -9.03 5.45
N MET A 161 -12.96 -8.83 6.29
CA MET A 161 -12.84 -7.63 7.11
C MET A 161 -12.42 -6.43 6.27
N ALA A 162 -11.50 -6.63 5.31
CA ALA A 162 -11.12 -5.57 4.36
C ALA A 162 -12.34 -5.07 3.55
N ILE A 163 -13.17 -6.00 3.07
CA ILE A 163 -14.42 -5.68 2.36
C ILE A 163 -15.40 -4.96 3.28
N GLU A 164 -15.58 -5.42 4.52
CA GLU A 164 -16.51 -4.78 5.46
C GLU A 164 -16.06 -3.34 5.78
N GLN A 165 -14.76 -3.10 5.98
CA GLN A 165 -14.22 -1.75 6.16
C GLN A 165 -14.51 -0.86 4.94
N ILE A 166 -14.29 -1.36 3.73
CA ILE A 166 -14.62 -0.64 2.48
C ILE A 166 -16.11 -0.32 2.43
N LYS A 167 -16.97 -1.29 2.71
CA LYS A 167 -18.42 -1.16 2.65
C LYS A 167 -18.91 -0.09 3.62
N VAL A 168 -18.46 -0.14 4.88
CA VAL A 168 -18.84 0.85 5.89
C VAL A 168 -18.32 2.23 5.51
N PHE A 169 -17.07 2.35 5.09
CA PHE A 169 -16.48 3.62 4.65
C PHE A 169 -17.22 4.23 3.45
N VAL A 170 -17.48 3.45 2.40
CA VAL A 170 -18.15 3.96 1.20
C VAL A 170 -19.61 4.35 1.49
N THR A 171 -20.31 3.63 2.35
CA THR A 171 -21.73 3.87 2.65
C THR A 171 -21.97 4.96 3.70
N THR A 172 -21.10 5.06 4.71
CA THR A 172 -21.33 5.94 5.88
C THR A 172 -20.27 7.04 6.05
N GLY A 173 -19.10 6.88 5.43
CA GLY A 173 -17.93 7.71 5.70
C GLY A 173 -17.17 7.35 6.99
N GLU A 174 -17.58 6.33 7.73
CA GLU A 174 -16.86 5.84 8.90
C GLU A 174 -15.66 4.96 8.51
N ILE A 175 -14.54 5.12 9.21
CA ILE A 175 -13.39 4.22 9.09
C ILE A 175 -13.30 3.39 10.36
N LEU A 176 -13.79 2.15 10.28
CA LEU A 176 -13.78 1.19 11.39
C LEU A 176 -12.39 0.66 11.66
N ASP A 177 -12.06 0.48 12.94
CA ASP A 177 -10.96 -0.38 13.35
C ASP A 177 -11.37 -1.86 13.32
N ILE A 178 -11.31 -2.42 12.12
CA ILE A 178 -11.56 -3.84 11.86
C ILE A 178 -10.50 -4.78 12.46
N CYS A 179 -9.43 -4.25 13.02
CA CYS A 179 -8.33 -5.03 13.58
C CYS A 179 -8.46 -5.22 15.10
N GLU A 180 -9.53 -4.72 15.74
CA GLU A 180 -9.69 -4.77 17.20
C GLU A 180 -9.65 -6.20 17.76
N GLU A 181 -10.22 -7.17 17.06
CA GLU A 181 -10.31 -8.56 17.54
C GLU A 181 -9.05 -9.39 17.28
N ASP A 182 -8.37 -9.19 16.14
CA ASP A 182 -7.32 -10.08 15.64
C ASP A 182 -6.03 -9.37 15.17
N GLN A 183 -5.95 -8.05 15.41
CA GLN A 183 -4.86 -7.17 14.97
C GLN A 183 -4.60 -7.20 13.46
N CYS A 184 -5.60 -7.58 12.66
CA CYS A 184 -5.50 -7.83 11.22
C CYS A 184 -4.39 -8.82 10.85
N ILE A 185 -4.17 -9.83 11.71
CA ILE A 185 -3.21 -10.91 11.47
C ILE A 185 -3.94 -12.08 10.78
N ARG A 186 -3.28 -12.66 9.78
CA ARG A 186 -3.69 -13.85 9.04
C ARG A 186 -2.52 -14.83 9.10
N GLU A 187 -2.73 -16.01 9.68
CA GLU A 187 -1.67 -17.03 9.82
C GLU A 187 -1.08 -17.43 8.45
N SER A 188 -1.95 -17.56 7.45
CA SER A 188 -1.59 -17.74 6.05
C SER A 188 -2.70 -17.20 5.14
N ILE A 189 -2.48 -17.23 3.83
CA ILE A 189 -3.57 -17.07 2.87
C ILE A 189 -4.69 -18.08 3.13
N GLY A 190 -5.91 -17.58 3.39
CA GLY A 190 -7.14 -18.36 3.60
C GLY A 190 -8.36 -17.78 2.85
N CYS A 191 -8.10 -16.76 2.06
CA CYS A 191 -8.82 -16.38 0.84
C CYS A 191 -8.99 -17.60 -0.11
#